data_AF-A0A4U0WZR4-F1
#
_entry.id   AF-A0A4U0WZR4-F1
#
_cell.length_a   1.000
_cell.length_b   1.000
_cell.length_c   1.000
_cell.angle_alpha   90.00
_cell.angle_beta   90.00
_cell.angle_gamma   90.00
#
_symmetry.space_group_name_H-M   'P 1'
#
loop_
_entity.id
_entity.type
_entity.pdbx_description
1 polymer ?
#
loop_
_entity_poly.entity_id
_entity_poly.type
_entity_poly.pdbx_seq_one_letter_code
_entity_poly.pdbx_strand_id
1 'polypeptide(L)'
;MEAASFRKFWGEKAELRRFRDVSILESVVWSDKDTGPSIFEQIVRYLLNEHLGKELGNNLTFVGDQFGRLIPGRPGLAPFGPVMEALKTLENDIRGMEGLPLTVRSISAANSQLRYASTQVPLSGALMRMQEVADVAIQFEGSGRWPDDLTAIQRTKMAFLLKLAALFEDTNNAITARLGLENERVNILNQCFLDVVYPSGAAFRLRIRHDREQTLLEQRLKDKTTDPKGKEEAALALAAYKGNFLRSPTHTQAMQTLSTRYPTLSPTVRLVKKWFASHLLASHFPDPLIELFVLRVFVQPYPWSVPSSVMTGFLRTLFFLSRWDWRGDPLIVDMSGEMTAAELSAITTRFEAWRRIDPALNRVVLFVASNIDPDGTTWTDNKPAKVVAARMTALARAACQTVNDQGLHVDAAGLLISPLADYDFVIHLTPSFTGRGQRKKEKNTDVKFKNLQMSEANDATLTGYSPVELFVEEMMELYGQAMVLFYDSHDRAVIAGLWSPHTARRAWKVNLAYSSTPRENHTAADADGDGDGDGGIDVDINREAILAEMARLGGDMVSRIEVNRS
;
A
#
# COMPACT_ATOMS: atom_id res chain seq x y z
N MET A 1 35.23 -7.39 41.18
CA MET A 1 34.01 -7.97 41.80
C MET A 1 32.94 -8.25 40.76
N GLU A 2 32.70 -7.33 39.81
CA GLU A 2 31.64 -7.46 38.80
C GLU A 2 31.74 -8.69 37.88
N ALA A 3 32.94 -9.04 37.39
CA ALA A 3 33.12 -10.22 36.52
C ALA A 3 32.86 -11.56 37.24
N ALA A 4 33.24 -11.68 38.52
CA ALA A 4 32.97 -12.87 39.31
C ALA A 4 31.47 -13.02 39.62
N SER A 5 30.78 -11.92 39.94
CA SER A 5 29.32 -11.93 40.08
C SER A 5 28.60 -12.23 38.77
N PHE A 6 29.12 -11.74 37.63
CA PHE A 6 28.57 -12.02 36.32
C PHE A 6 28.63 -13.51 35.98
N ARG A 7 29.81 -14.14 36.13
CA ARG A 7 29.96 -15.59 35.92
C ARG A 7 29.10 -16.40 36.88
N LYS A 8 29.00 -15.98 38.15
CA LYS A 8 28.15 -16.64 39.13
C LYS A 8 26.67 -16.55 38.77
N PHE A 9 26.22 -15.42 38.23
CA PHE A 9 24.84 -15.21 37.82
C PHE A 9 24.51 -16.00 36.54
N TRP A 10 25.32 -15.88 35.50
CA TRP A 10 25.05 -16.52 34.21
C TRP A 10 25.49 -17.99 34.13
N GLY A 11 26.26 -18.50 35.09
CA GLY A 11 26.66 -19.90 35.15
C GLY A 11 27.39 -20.34 33.88
N GLU A 12 26.98 -21.47 33.31
CA GLU A 12 27.59 -22.06 32.10
C GLU A 12 27.40 -21.22 30.83
N LYS A 13 26.48 -20.25 30.84
CA LYS A 13 26.22 -19.37 29.69
C LYS A 13 27.25 -18.25 29.54
N ALA A 14 28.02 -17.95 30.60
CA ALA A 14 29.05 -16.92 30.56
C ALA A 14 30.28 -17.39 29.78
N GLU A 15 30.71 -16.59 28.81
CA GLU A 15 31.90 -16.85 28.01
C GLU A 15 32.71 -15.57 27.77
N LEU A 16 34.03 -15.71 27.56
CA LEU A 16 34.89 -14.59 27.17
C LEU A 16 34.82 -14.38 25.66
N ARG A 17 34.48 -13.16 25.24
CA ARG A 17 34.41 -12.81 23.81
C ARG A 17 35.26 -11.60 23.50
N ARG A 18 35.96 -11.67 22.36
CA ARG A 18 36.69 -10.55 21.77
C ARG A 18 35.78 -9.76 20.83
N PHE A 19 35.74 -8.44 20.99
CA PHE A 19 34.95 -7.52 20.17
C PHE A 19 35.81 -6.85 19.08
N ARG A 20 35.16 -6.12 18.15
CA ARG A 20 35.83 -5.46 17.01
C ARG A 20 36.82 -4.37 17.45
N ASP A 21 36.58 -3.76 18.60
CA ASP A 21 37.47 -2.81 19.27
C ASP A 21 38.64 -3.50 20.02
N VAL A 22 38.81 -4.81 19.85
CA VAL A 22 39.85 -5.65 20.48
C VAL A 22 39.63 -5.88 21.99
N SER A 23 38.59 -5.30 22.59
CA SER A 23 38.24 -5.56 23.98
C SER A 23 37.84 -7.03 24.19
N ILE A 24 38.15 -7.58 25.36
CA ILE A 24 37.75 -8.94 25.78
C ILE A 24 36.90 -8.80 27.03
N LEU A 25 35.63 -9.17 26.93
CA LEU A 25 34.65 -9.02 28.01
C LEU A 25 33.92 -10.33 28.26
N GLU A 26 33.52 -10.54 29.52
CA GLU A 26 32.52 -11.55 29.88
C GLU A 26 31.21 -11.24 29.16
N SER A 27 30.68 -12.23 28.45
CA SER A 27 29.55 -12.07 27.53
C SER A 27 28.63 -13.29 27.58
N VAL A 28 27.41 -13.11 27.09
CA VAL A 28 26.47 -14.20 26.82
C VAL A 28 26.01 -14.11 25.37
N VAL A 29 25.94 -15.25 24.68
CA VAL A 29 25.50 -15.31 23.28
C VAL A 29 24.20 -16.08 23.16
N TRP A 30 23.25 -15.44 22.48
CA TRP A 30 21.92 -15.96 22.22
C TRP A 30 21.76 -16.29 20.75
N SER A 31 20.89 -17.26 20.47
CA SER A 31 20.61 -17.70 19.11
C SER A 31 19.52 -16.84 18.50
N ASP A 32 19.84 -16.06 17.48
CA ASP A 32 18.85 -15.31 16.70
C ASP A 32 18.41 -16.12 15.48
N LYS A 33 17.41 -17.00 15.68
CA LYS A 33 16.85 -17.88 14.63
C LYS A 33 15.43 -17.42 14.28
N ASP A 34 15.12 -17.45 12.98
CA ASP A 34 13.86 -16.93 12.42
C ASP A 34 12.59 -17.61 12.94
N THR A 35 12.69 -18.90 13.26
CA THR A 35 11.59 -19.72 13.80
C THR A 35 11.72 -20.00 15.30
N GLY A 36 12.72 -19.39 15.95
CA GLY A 36 13.03 -19.61 17.36
C GLY A 36 12.22 -18.72 18.32
N PRO A 37 12.31 -18.98 19.63
CA PRO A 37 11.91 -18.03 20.65
C PRO A 37 12.73 -16.74 20.53
N SER A 38 12.13 -15.60 20.87
CA SER A 38 12.86 -14.33 20.90
C SER A 38 14.05 -14.40 21.87
N ILE A 39 15.08 -13.57 21.65
CA ILE A 39 16.23 -13.49 22.57
C ILE A 39 15.76 -13.17 23.99
N PHE A 40 14.73 -12.32 24.12
CA PHE A 40 14.10 -12.02 25.41
C PHE A 40 13.50 -13.26 26.08
N GLU A 41 12.73 -14.06 25.33
CA GLU A 41 12.20 -15.33 25.84
C GLU A 41 13.32 -16.30 26.25
N GLN A 42 14.37 -16.42 25.45
CA GLN A 42 15.52 -17.27 25.78
C GLN A 42 16.21 -16.86 27.09
N ILE A 43 16.43 -15.54 27.28
CA ILE A 43 17.03 -14.99 28.50
C ILE A 43 16.16 -15.29 29.71
N VAL A 44 14.87 -14.95 29.63
CA VAL A 44 13.96 -15.11 30.78
C VAL A 44 13.83 -16.57 31.16
N ARG A 45 13.61 -17.48 30.19
CA ARG A 45 13.52 -18.92 30.48
C ARG A 45 14.80 -19.46 31.12
N TYR A 46 15.96 -19.05 30.62
CA TYR A 46 17.25 -19.45 31.19
C TYR A 46 17.38 -19.01 32.65
N LEU A 47 17.13 -17.73 32.93
CA LEU A 47 17.28 -17.18 34.29
C LEU A 47 16.28 -17.80 35.28
N LEU A 48 15.05 -18.08 34.85
CA LEU A 48 14.08 -18.78 35.70
C LEU A 48 14.52 -20.21 36.00
N ASN A 49 15.01 -20.95 35.00
CA ASN A 49 15.49 -22.30 35.19
C ASN A 49 16.68 -22.38 36.14
N GLU A 50 17.64 -21.46 35.99
CA GLU A 50 18.87 -21.44 36.79
C GLU A 50 18.66 -20.96 38.23
N HIS A 51 17.78 -19.98 38.47
CA HIS A 51 17.68 -19.33 39.79
C HIS A 51 16.40 -19.65 40.57
N LEU A 52 15.34 -20.09 39.90
CA LEU A 52 14.01 -20.28 40.52
C LEU A 52 13.45 -21.70 40.33
N GLY A 53 14.03 -22.49 39.42
CA GLY A 53 13.71 -23.90 39.20
C GLY A 53 13.13 -24.19 37.81
N LYS A 54 13.42 -25.40 37.31
CA LYS A 54 13.10 -25.82 35.93
C LYS A 54 11.61 -25.89 35.61
N GLU A 55 10.77 -26.17 36.60
CA GLU A 55 9.31 -26.24 36.37
C GLU A 55 8.72 -24.88 35.99
N LEU A 56 9.22 -23.79 36.61
CA LEU A 56 8.72 -22.44 36.33
C LEU A 56 9.09 -21.99 34.91
N GLY A 57 10.34 -22.21 34.48
CA GLY A 57 10.76 -21.84 33.14
C GLY A 57 10.12 -22.69 32.04
N ASN A 58 9.76 -23.95 32.33
CA ASN A 58 9.02 -24.81 31.41
C ASN A 58 7.54 -24.43 31.27
N ASN A 59 6.90 -23.98 32.35
CA ASN A 59 5.48 -23.60 32.36
C ASN A 59 5.22 -22.15 31.90
N LEU A 60 6.26 -21.38 31.62
CA LEU A 60 6.13 -19.99 31.15
C LEU A 60 5.58 -19.92 29.72
N THR A 61 4.56 -19.10 29.51
CA THR A 61 3.99 -18.82 28.18
C THR A 61 4.27 -17.37 27.77
N PHE A 62 4.90 -17.18 26.62
CA PHE A 62 5.08 -15.85 26.02
C PHE A 62 3.96 -15.59 25.03
N VAL A 63 3.32 -14.43 25.15
CA VAL A 63 2.24 -13.98 24.28
C VAL A 63 2.71 -12.75 23.51
N GLY A 64 2.47 -12.74 22.20
CA GLY A 64 2.75 -11.60 21.32
C GLY A 64 3.69 -11.92 20.18
N ASP A 65 4.64 -12.84 20.37
CA ASP A 65 5.58 -13.26 19.31
C ASP A 65 4.84 -13.90 18.13
N GLN A 66 3.63 -14.47 18.35
CA GLN A 66 2.81 -15.00 17.26
C GLN A 66 2.39 -13.94 16.24
N PHE A 67 2.24 -12.68 16.63
CA PHE A 67 1.88 -11.59 15.70
C PHE A 67 3.02 -11.28 14.73
N GLY A 68 4.26 -11.28 15.22
CA GLY A 68 5.44 -11.09 14.39
C GLY A 68 5.65 -12.22 13.37
N ARG A 69 5.17 -13.44 13.66
CA ARG A 69 5.26 -14.59 12.76
C ARG A 69 4.26 -14.56 11.60
N LEU A 70 3.26 -13.68 11.66
CA LEU A 70 2.27 -13.50 10.60
C LEU A 70 2.82 -12.72 9.41
N ILE A 71 3.92 -11.98 9.57
CA ILE A 71 4.58 -11.27 8.47
C ILE A 71 5.72 -12.12 7.89
N PRO A 72 5.97 -12.06 6.57
CA PRO A 72 7.07 -12.81 5.96
C PRO A 72 8.43 -12.18 6.29
N GLY A 73 9.46 -13.01 6.44
CA GLY A 73 10.84 -12.58 6.70
C GLY A 73 11.12 -12.22 8.17
N ARG A 74 12.36 -11.81 8.45
CA ARG A 74 12.79 -11.44 9.80
C ARG A 74 12.11 -10.15 10.28
N PRO A 75 11.85 -9.97 11.58
CA PRO A 75 11.38 -8.70 12.12
C PRO A 75 12.46 -7.61 12.01
N GLY A 76 12.03 -6.35 11.95
CA GLY A 76 12.91 -5.19 11.86
C GLY A 76 13.28 -4.78 10.43
N LEU A 77 14.35 -3.98 10.30
CA LEU A 77 14.74 -3.35 9.03
C LEU A 77 15.75 -4.14 8.21
N ALA A 78 16.47 -5.08 8.84
CA ALA A 78 17.51 -5.89 8.19
C ALA A 78 17.06 -6.58 6.88
N PRO A 79 15.83 -7.11 6.75
CA PRO A 79 15.37 -7.72 5.49
C PRO A 79 15.35 -6.75 4.30
N PHE A 80 15.25 -5.45 4.53
CA PHE A 80 15.25 -4.43 3.48
C PHE A 80 16.66 -3.96 3.10
N GLY A 81 17.71 -4.41 3.81
CA GLY A 81 19.10 -4.06 3.52
C GLY A 81 19.48 -4.22 2.04
N PRO A 82 19.18 -5.38 1.39
CA PRO A 82 19.50 -5.59 -0.01
C PRO A 82 18.89 -4.56 -0.97
N VAL A 83 17.62 -4.17 -0.79
CA VAL A 83 16.98 -3.18 -1.66
C VAL A 83 17.54 -1.78 -1.42
N MET A 84 17.90 -1.46 -0.18
CA MET A 84 18.52 -0.17 0.15
C MET A 84 19.93 -0.05 -0.43
N GLU A 85 20.69 -1.15 -0.48
CA GLU A 85 21.98 -1.16 -1.18
C GLU A 85 21.80 -1.07 -2.70
N ALA A 86 20.80 -1.75 -3.28
CA ALA A 86 20.48 -1.62 -4.70
C ALA A 86 20.06 -0.19 -5.09
N LEU A 87 19.32 0.51 -4.22
CA LEU A 87 18.99 1.93 -4.42
C LEU A 87 20.25 2.81 -4.42
N LYS A 88 21.22 2.55 -3.53
CA LYS A 88 22.51 3.26 -3.54
C LYS A 88 23.31 2.99 -4.81
N THR A 89 23.27 1.76 -5.34
CA THR A 89 23.87 1.43 -6.64
C THR A 89 23.23 2.25 -7.75
N LEU A 90 21.90 2.25 -7.86
CA LEU A 90 21.17 3.09 -8.82
C LEU A 90 21.56 4.56 -8.71
N GLU A 91 21.61 5.08 -7.50
CA GLU A 91 22.00 6.47 -7.23
C GLU A 91 23.43 6.79 -7.70
N ASN A 92 24.38 5.89 -7.46
CA ASN A 92 25.76 6.05 -7.88
C ASN A 92 25.91 5.94 -9.40
N ASP A 93 25.20 4.99 -10.02
CA ASP A 93 25.21 4.81 -11.47
C ASP A 93 24.69 6.07 -12.16
N ILE A 94 23.51 6.59 -11.76
CA ILE A 94 22.93 7.81 -12.34
C ILE A 94 23.85 9.02 -12.15
N ARG A 95 24.46 9.18 -10.97
CA ARG A 95 25.37 10.31 -10.71
C ARG A 95 26.71 10.18 -11.44
N GLY A 96 27.14 8.96 -11.75
CA GLY A 96 28.35 8.67 -12.52
C GLY A 96 28.18 8.73 -14.03
N MET A 97 26.95 8.89 -14.53
CA MET A 97 26.69 8.95 -15.98
C MET A 97 27.23 10.24 -16.61
N GLU A 98 28.06 10.07 -17.62
CA GLU A 98 28.47 11.15 -18.53
C GLU A 98 27.50 11.23 -19.72
N GLY A 99 27.32 12.43 -20.29
CA GLY A 99 26.53 12.63 -21.51
C GLY A 99 25.03 12.91 -21.30
N LEU A 100 24.59 13.14 -20.06
CA LEU A 100 23.27 13.74 -19.78
C LEU A 100 23.30 15.25 -20.10
N PRO A 101 22.23 15.82 -20.72
CA PRO A 101 22.18 17.25 -21.04
C PRO A 101 22.19 18.16 -19.81
N LEU A 102 21.69 17.65 -18.67
CA LEU A 102 21.69 18.32 -17.37
C LEU A 102 22.13 17.32 -16.31
N THR A 103 22.86 17.81 -15.32
CA THR A 103 23.23 17.04 -14.13
C THR A 103 22.02 16.78 -13.24
N VAL A 104 22.06 15.65 -12.53
CA VAL A 104 21.00 15.27 -11.59
C VAL A 104 21.22 15.96 -10.25
N ARG A 105 20.25 16.76 -9.83
CA ARG A 105 20.24 17.47 -8.55
C ARG A 105 19.84 16.57 -7.38
N SER A 106 18.81 15.76 -7.57
CA SER A 106 18.31 14.87 -6.52
C SER A 106 17.71 13.59 -7.10
N ILE A 107 17.84 12.52 -6.32
CA ILE A 107 17.21 11.22 -6.54
C ILE A 107 16.52 10.90 -5.22
N SER A 108 15.23 10.61 -5.25
CA SER A 108 14.43 10.44 -4.04
C SER A 108 13.52 9.24 -4.15
N ALA A 109 13.68 8.29 -3.22
CA ALA A 109 12.80 7.14 -3.08
C ALA A 109 11.35 7.60 -2.78
N ALA A 110 10.37 6.94 -3.39
CA ALA A 110 8.96 7.30 -3.24
C ALA A 110 8.02 6.11 -2.99
N ASN A 111 8.56 4.90 -2.82
CA ASN A 111 7.78 3.66 -2.78
C ASN A 111 7.84 2.94 -1.42
N SER A 112 6.82 2.13 -1.10
CA SER A 112 6.71 1.42 0.19
C SER A 112 7.87 0.44 0.45
N GLN A 113 8.41 -0.15 -0.62
CA GLN A 113 9.58 -1.03 -0.59
C GLN A 113 10.84 -0.30 -0.10
N LEU A 114 10.94 1.02 -0.34
CA LEU A 114 12.10 1.84 -0.02
C LEU A 114 11.96 2.58 1.32
N ARG A 115 10.85 2.40 2.04
CA ARG A 115 10.61 2.97 3.38
C ARG A 115 10.26 1.92 4.43
N TYR A 116 10.72 0.69 4.23
CA TYR A 116 10.54 -0.43 5.16
C TYR A 116 9.07 -0.80 5.44
N ALA A 117 8.16 -0.45 4.52
CA ALA A 117 6.72 -0.50 4.75
C ALA A 117 5.99 -1.49 3.82
N SER A 118 6.65 -2.11 2.86
CA SER A 118 6.00 -3.10 1.99
C SER A 118 5.67 -4.38 2.77
N THR A 119 4.45 -4.91 2.58
CA THR A 119 4.00 -6.16 3.22
C THR A 119 4.98 -7.29 2.95
N GLN A 120 5.42 -7.39 1.70
CA GLN A 120 6.38 -8.35 1.20
C GLN A 120 7.77 -7.73 1.18
N VAL A 121 8.77 -8.49 1.62
CA VAL A 121 10.15 -8.03 1.61
C VAL A 121 10.67 -8.06 0.17
N PRO A 122 11.20 -6.95 -0.37
CA PRO A 122 11.80 -6.93 -1.70
C PRO A 122 13.05 -7.81 -1.75
N LEU A 123 13.41 -8.31 -2.95
CA LEU A 123 14.59 -9.15 -3.16
C LEU A 123 14.65 -10.34 -2.18
N SER A 124 13.52 -11.02 -2.01
CA SER A 124 13.39 -12.17 -1.12
C SER A 124 12.84 -13.38 -1.87
N GLY A 125 13.10 -14.59 -1.33
CA GLY A 125 12.72 -15.85 -1.97
C GLY A 125 13.85 -16.47 -2.81
N ALA A 126 13.55 -17.57 -3.50
CA ALA A 126 14.56 -18.35 -4.22
C ALA A 126 15.17 -17.59 -5.40
N LEU A 127 14.39 -16.74 -6.07
CA LEU A 127 14.81 -15.96 -7.23
C LEU A 127 15.47 -14.63 -6.87
N MET A 128 15.43 -14.21 -5.60
CA MET A 128 15.96 -12.92 -5.12
C MET A 128 15.56 -11.73 -6.01
N ARG A 129 14.31 -11.70 -6.50
CA ARG A 129 13.81 -10.69 -7.45
C ARG A 129 12.71 -9.84 -6.81
N MET A 130 12.66 -8.56 -7.16
CA MET A 130 11.51 -7.72 -6.84
C MET A 130 10.30 -8.17 -7.67
N GLN A 131 9.14 -8.28 -7.03
CA GLN A 131 7.88 -8.59 -7.73
C GLN A 131 7.19 -7.33 -8.23
N GLU A 132 7.43 -6.20 -7.55
CA GLU A 132 6.91 -4.89 -7.89
C GLU A 132 8.07 -3.94 -8.16
N VAL A 133 7.89 -3.01 -9.09
CA VAL A 133 8.87 -1.97 -9.38
C VAL A 133 8.78 -0.86 -8.33
N ALA A 134 9.92 -0.38 -7.81
CA ALA A 134 9.93 0.68 -6.80
C ALA A 134 10.09 2.08 -7.41
N ASP A 135 9.13 2.97 -7.16
CA ASP A 135 9.17 4.36 -7.64
C ASP A 135 10.29 5.20 -7.02
N VAL A 136 10.97 5.95 -7.90
CA VAL A 136 12.04 6.90 -7.59
C VAL A 136 11.81 8.18 -8.40
N ALA A 137 11.77 9.32 -7.72
CA ALA A 137 11.69 10.64 -8.34
C ALA A 137 13.10 11.19 -8.59
N ILE A 138 13.33 11.74 -9.78
CA ILE A 138 14.60 12.37 -10.18
C ILE A 138 14.35 13.84 -10.49
N GLN A 139 15.21 14.71 -9.98
CA GLN A 139 15.21 16.13 -10.31
C GLN A 139 16.55 16.51 -10.95
N PHE A 140 16.49 17.19 -12.09
CA PHE A 140 17.65 17.78 -12.74
C PHE A 140 17.94 19.19 -12.22
N GLU A 141 19.13 19.71 -12.52
CA GLU A 141 19.44 21.12 -12.29
C GLU A 141 18.50 22.08 -13.05
N GLY A 142 18.39 23.30 -12.54
CA GLY A 142 17.58 24.34 -13.17
C GLY A 142 18.13 24.72 -14.54
N SER A 143 17.26 24.84 -15.53
CA SER A 143 17.64 25.30 -16.87
C SER A 143 16.54 26.19 -17.45
N GLY A 144 16.93 27.31 -18.06
CA GLY A 144 16.00 28.19 -18.78
C GLY A 144 15.56 27.64 -20.14
N ARG A 145 16.06 26.46 -20.56
CA ARG A 145 15.72 25.81 -21.83
C ARG A 145 14.51 24.88 -21.73
N TRP A 146 13.97 24.65 -20.53
CA TRP A 146 12.74 23.90 -20.38
C TRP A 146 11.58 24.66 -21.05
N PRO A 147 10.68 23.97 -21.78
CA PRO A 147 9.50 24.61 -22.35
C PRO A 147 8.61 25.21 -21.27
N ASP A 148 7.90 26.28 -21.62
CA ASP A 148 6.88 26.89 -20.76
C ASP A 148 5.45 26.45 -21.13
N ASP A 149 5.31 25.18 -21.48
CA ASP A 149 4.04 24.51 -21.78
C ASP A 149 4.01 23.12 -21.15
N LEU A 150 2.89 22.77 -20.51
CA LEU A 150 2.76 21.51 -19.76
C LEU A 150 2.97 20.28 -20.65
N THR A 151 2.41 20.28 -21.86
CA THR A 151 2.53 19.14 -22.77
C THR A 151 3.96 19.01 -23.28
N ALA A 152 4.58 20.13 -23.67
CA ALA A 152 5.96 20.19 -24.11
C ALA A 152 6.93 19.73 -23.00
N ILE A 153 6.68 20.10 -21.74
CA ILE A 153 7.45 19.60 -20.59
C ILE A 153 7.40 18.07 -20.52
N GLN A 154 6.23 17.44 -20.66
CA GLN A 154 6.13 15.96 -20.64
C GLN A 154 6.92 15.32 -21.80
N ARG A 155 6.91 15.93 -23.00
CA ARG A 155 7.73 15.46 -24.13
C ARG A 155 9.22 15.62 -23.87
N THR A 156 9.64 16.72 -23.23
CA THR A 156 11.04 16.90 -22.83
C THR A 156 11.44 15.87 -21.78
N LYS A 157 10.61 15.59 -20.77
CA LYS A 157 10.87 14.50 -19.80
C LYS A 157 11.06 13.15 -20.50
N MET A 158 10.19 12.83 -21.46
CA MET A 158 10.30 11.61 -22.26
C MET A 158 11.64 11.52 -23.00
N ALA A 159 12.10 12.61 -23.61
CA ALA A 159 13.40 12.66 -24.28
C ALA A 159 14.57 12.45 -23.29
N PHE A 160 14.51 13.02 -22.08
CA PHE A 160 15.50 12.78 -21.04
C PHE A 160 15.51 11.32 -20.57
N LEU A 161 14.33 10.72 -20.38
CA LEU A 161 14.21 9.30 -19.99
C LEU A 161 14.73 8.36 -21.09
N LEU A 162 14.48 8.66 -22.37
CA LEU A 162 15.07 7.92 -23.50
C LEU A 162 16.59 8.01 -23.50
N LYS A 163 17.16 9.19 -23.24
CA LYS A 163 18.62 9.35 -23.14
C LYS A 163 19.18 8.58 -21.95
N LEU A 164 18.51 8.62 -20.79
CA LEU A 164 18.88 7.82 -19.62
C LEU A 164 18.86 6.32 -19.92
N ALA A 165 17.82 5.84 -20.60
CA ALA A 165 17.71 4.43 -20.99
C ALA A 165 18.92 3.99 -21.83
N ALA A 166 19.26 4.75 -22.87
CA ALA A 166 20.43 4.48 -23.71
C ALA A 166 21.74 4.47 -22.89
N LEU A 167 21.93 5.40 -21.95
CA LEU A 167 23.12 5.44 -21.12
C LEU A 167 23.23 4.24 -20.16
N PHE A 168 22.12 3.74 -19.61
CA PHE A 168 22.12 2.52 -18.81
C PHE A 168 22.55 1.31 -19.64
N GLU A 169 21.98 1.17 -20.84
CA GLU A 169 22.30 0.08 -21.76
C GLU A 169 23.76 0.13 -22.24
N ASP A 170 24.27 1.33 -22.53
CA ASP A 170 25.68 1.56 -22.93
C ASP A 170 26.67 1.24 -21.80
N THR A 171 26.30 1.51 -20.54
CA THR A 171 27.18 1.30 -19.38
C THR A 171 27.27 -0.18 -19.01
N ASN A 172 26.14 -0.90 -19.07
CA ASN A 172 26.08 -2.31 -18.73
C ASN A 172 24.93 -3.00 -19.46
N ASN A 173 25.26 -3.80 -20.46
CA ASN A 173 24.30 -4.55 -21.27
C ASN A 173 23.44 -5.54 -20.47
N ALA A 174 23.79 -5.84 -19.22
CA ALA A 174 22.98 -6.68 -18.35
C ALA A 174 21.86 -5.91 -17.64
N ILE A 175 21.93 -4.57 -17.59
CA ILE A 175 20.84 -3.72 -17.09
C ILE A 175 19.81 -3.58 -18.20
N THR A 176 18.54 -3.81 -17.87
CA THR A 176 17.42 -3.59 -18.78
C THR A 176 16.75 -2.26 -18.43
N ALA A 177 16.72 -1.32 -19.37
CA ALA A 177 16.06 -0.03 -19.19
C ALA A 177 14.92 0.12 -20.21
N ARG A 178 13.67 0.32 -19.74
CA ARG A 178 12.49 0.35 -20.61
C ARG A 178 11.62 1.55 -20.32
N LEU A 179 11.33 2.32 -21.37
CA LEU A 179 10.38 3.42 -21.28
C LEU A 179 8.95 2.86 -21.26
N GLY A 180 8.17 3.25 -20.25
CA GLY A 180 6.74 2.99 -20.20
C GLY A 180 5.92 4.27 -20.36
N LEU A 181 4.70 4.12 -20.87
CA LEU A 181 3.73 5.20 -21.01
C LEU A 181 2.68 5.10 -19.89
N GLU A 182 2.17 6.25 -19.45
CA GLU A 182 1.08 6.34 -18.48
C GLU A 182 0.22 7.60 -18.75
N ASN A 183 -1.02 7.61 -18.26
CA ASN A 183 -1.92 8.76 -18.35
C ASN A 183 -2.20 9.28 -19.77
N GLU A 184 -2.28 8.38 -20.76
CA GLU A 184 -2.42 8.71 -22.19
C GLU A 184 -3.65 9.56 -22.54
N ARG A 185 -4.67 9.58 -21.66
CA ARG A 185 -5.92 10.32 -21.87
C ARG A 185 -5.79 11.81 -21.59
N VAL A 186 -4.85 12.22 -20.73
CA VAL A 186 -4.72 13.62 -20.27
C VAL A 186 -3.26 14.06 -20.36
N ASN A 187 -2.94 14.77 -21.45
CA ASN A 187 -1.56 15.10 -21.84
C ASN A 187 -0.77 15.98 -20.86
N ILE A 188 -1.45 16.64 -19.91
CA ILE A 188 -0.82 17.47 -18.88
C ILE A 188 -0.40 16.68 -17.64
N LEU A 189 -0.83 15.43 -17.52
CA LEU A 189 -0.33 14.49 -16.50
C LEU A 189 1.05 13.96 -16.89
N ASN A 190 1.77 13.38 -15.93
CA ASN A 190 3.01 12.67 -16.22
C ASN A 190 2.74 11.57 -17.27
N GLN A 191 3.42 11.63 -18.42
CA GLN A 191 3.11 10.77 -19.57
C GLN A 191 3.96 9.50 -19.66
N CYS A 192 5.07 9.44 -18.92
CA CYS A 192 6.03 8.34 -19.06
C CYS A 192 6.90 8.16 -17.83
N PHE A 193 7.51 6.98 -17.76
CA PHE A 193 8.48 6.58 -16.75
C PHE A 193 9.55 5.70 -17.39
N LEU A 194 10.68 5.51 -16.70
CA LEU A 194 11.73 4.57 -17.09
C LEU A 194 11.86 3.48 -16.04
N ASP A 195 11.55 2.24 -16.41
CA ASP A 195 11.80 1.07 -15.56
C ASP A 195 13.23 0.57 -15.79
N VAL A 196 14.02 0.50 -14.73
CA VAL A 196 15.42 0.03 -14.72
C VAL A 196 15.49 -1.25 -13.89
N VAL A 197 15.86 -2.36 -14.53
CA VAL A 197 15.97 -3.68 -13.90
C VAL A 197 17.43 -4.14 -13.92
N TYR A 198 17.97 -4.36 -12.73
CA TYR A 198 19.33 -4.83 -12.52
C TYR A 198 19.42 -6.36 -12.56
N PRO A 199 20.59 -6.93 -12.93
CA PRO A 199 20.85 -8.37 -12.86
C PRO A 199 20.69 -8.97 -11.45
N SER A 200 20.82 -8.14 -10.41
CA SER A 200 20.57 -8.53 -9.03
C SER A 200 19.08 -8.79 -8.72
N GLY A 201 18.19 -8.54 -9.67
CA GLY A 201 16.74 -8.66 -9.51
C GLY A 201 16.06 -7.38 -8.98
N ALA A 202 16.83 -6.31 -8.75
CA ALA A 202 16.29 -5.03 -8.29
C ALA A 202 15.66 -4.25 -9.45
N ALA A 203 14.50 -3.64 -9.21
CA ALA A 203 13.74 -2.93 -10.24
C ALA A 203 13.21 -1.59 -9.73
N PHE A 204 13.49 -0.52 -10.47
CA PHE A 204 13.15 0.85 -10.11
C PHE A 204 12.43 1.57 -11.23
N ARG A 205 11.42 2.38 -10.88
CA ARG A 205 10.65 3.20 -11.81
C ARG A 205 11.04 4.66 -11.63
N LEU A 206 11.76 5.20 -12.60
CA LEU A 206 12.25 6.57 -12.58
C LEU A 206 11.22 7.52 -13.19
N ARG A 207 10.87 8.58 -12.46
CA ARG A 207 10.06 9.69 -12.97
C ARG A 207 10.75 11.02 -12.74
N ILE A 208 10.66 11.92 -13.72
CA ILE A 208 11.29 13.24 -13.64
C ILE A 208 10.34 14.23 -12.97
N ARG A 209 10.80 14.85 -11.90
CA ARG A 209 10.17 16.02 -11.27
C ARG A 209 10.68 17.30 -11.93
N HIS A 210 9.77 18.17 -12.36
CA HIS A 210 10.10 19.52 -12.77
C HIS A 210 9.21 20.54 -12.04
N ASP A 211 9.81 21.51 -11.33
CA ASP A 211 9.07 22.41 -10.43
C ASP A 211 8.16 23.39 -11.19
N ARG A 212 8.46 23.71 -12.47
CA ARG A 212 7.64 24.62 -13.29
C ARG A 212 6.24 24.07 -13.55
N GLU A 213 6.07 22.75 -13.56
CA GLU A 213 4.77 22.11 -13.77
C GLU A 213 3.76 22.56 -12.71
N GLN A 214 4.15 22.61 -11.44
CA GLN A 214 3.27 23.05 -10.36
C GLN A 214 2.78 24.47 -10.61
N THR A 215 3.68 25.39 -10.95
CA THR A 215 3.36 26.79 -11.20
C THR A 215 2.38 26.94 -12.37
N LEU A 216 2.61 26.21 -13.48
CA LEU A 216 1.74 26.25 -14.66
C LEU A 216 0.35 25.67 -14.35
N LEU A 217 0.27 24.57 -13.60
CA LEU A 217 -1.00 23.97 -13.17
C LEU A 217 -1.79 24.92 -12.25
N GLU A 218 -1.12 25.56 -11.29
CA GLU A 218 -1.74 26.55 -10.40
C GLU A 218 -2.21 27.80 -11.16
N GLN A 219 -1.47 28.25 -12.18
CA GLN A 219 -1.89 29.35 -13.05
C GLN A 219 -3.13 28.98 -13.86
N ARG A 220 -3.16 27.79 -14.46
CA ARG A 220 -4.31 27.30 -15.25
C ARG A 220 -5.60 27.18 -14.43
N LEU A 221 -5.49 26.84 -13.14
CA LEU A 221 -6.61 26.83 -12.21
C LEU A 221 -7.15 28.22 -11.86
N LYS A 222 -6.25 29.22 -11.77
CA LYS A 222 -6.61 30.62 -11.47
C LYS A 222 -7.13 31.38 -12.69
N ASP A 223 -6.77 30.93 -13.88
CA ASP A 223 -7.21 31.55 -15.12
C ASP A 223 -8.74 31.47 -15.27
N LYS A 224 -9.35 32.62 -15.56
CA LYS A 224 -10.79 32.74 -15.74
C LYS A 224 -11.25 32.29 -17.13
N THR A 225 -10.32 32.22 -18.09
CA THR A 225 -10.62 31.87 -19.49
C THR A 225 -10.63 30.35 -19.72
N THR A 226 -10.00 29.57 -18.84
CA THR A 226 -10.01 28.10 -18.90
C THR A 226 -11.42 27.56 -18.71
N ASP A 227 -11.80 26.65 -19.59
CA ASP A 227 -13.06 25.92 -19.55
C ASP A 227 -13.17 25.05 -18.28
N PRO A 228 -14.40 24.71 -17.81
CA PRO A 228 -14.59 23.92 -16.60
C PRO A 228 -13.87 22.57 -16.63
N LYS A 229 -13.85 21.88 -17.78
CA LYS A 229 -13.18 20.60 -17.95
C LYS A 229 -11.66 20.76 -17.86
N GLY A 230 -11.09 21.77 -18.51
CA GLY A 230 -9.68 22.11 -18.40
C GLY A 230 -9.24 22.47 -16.97
N LYS A 231 -10.14 23.04 -16.15
CA LYS A 231 -9.88 23.27 -14.72
C LYS A 231 -9.91 21.98 -13.90
N GLU A 232 -10.83 21.07 -14.20
CA GLU A 232 -10.89 19.76 -13.57
C GLU A 232 -9.62 18.94 -13.86
N GLU A 233 -9.21 18.88 -15.14
CA GLU A 233 -7.97 18.23 -15.56
C GLU A 233 -6.73 18.86 -14.87
N ALA A 234 -6.67 20.19 -14.77
CA ALA A 234 -5.58 20.87 -14.09
C ALA A 234 -5.56 20.58 -12.58
N ALA A 235 -6.73 20.48 -11.93
CA ALA A 235 -6.83 20.13 -10.51
C ALA A 235 -6.36 18.70 -10.26
N LEU A 236 -6.80 17.77 -11.11
CA LEU A 236 -6.37 16.36 -11.08
C LEU A 236 -4.87 16.24 -11.30
N ALA A 237 -4.32 16.95 -12.29
CA ALA A 237 -2.89 16.95 -12.57
C ALA A 237 -2.05 17.58 -11.45
N LEU A 238 -2.54 18.65 -10.82
CA LEU A 238 -1.87 19.27 -9.67
C LEU A 238 -1.86 18.33 -8.46
N ALA A 239 -2.97 17.64 -8.19
CA ALA A 239 -3.05 16.66 -7.12
C ALA A 239 -2.10 15.48 -7.35
N ALA A 240 -2.10 14.91 -8.56
CA ALA A 240 -1.18 13.83 -8.95
C ALA A 240 0.30 14.26 -8.86
N TYR A 241 0.62 15.48 -9.33
CA TYR A 241 1.97 16.04 -9.23
C TYR A 241 2.43 16.15 -7.76
N LYS A 242 1.60 16.77 -6.91
CA LYS A 242 1.92 16.95 -5.49
C LYS A 242 2.06 15.59 -4.79
N GLY A 243 1.15 14.67 -5.04
CA GLY A 243 1.19 13.31 -4.49
C GLY A 243 2.47 12.55 -4.86
N ASN A 244 2.79 12.49 -6.15
CA ASN A 244 3.88 11.66 -6.66
C ASN A 244 5.27 12.27 -6.42
N PHE A 245 5.42 13.60 -6.60
CA PHE A 245 6.74 14.24 -6.64
C PHE A 245 7.10 15.03 -5.38
N LEU A 246 6.13 15.40 -4.55
CA LEU A 246 6.36 16.14 -3.31
C LEU A 246 6.08 15.25 -2.09
N ARG A 247 4.85 14.75 -1.98
CA ARG A 247 4.37 14.06 -0.78
C ARG A 247 4.93 12.65 -0.65
N SER A 248 4.97 11.85 -1.71
CA SER A 248 5.53 10.49 -1.66
C SER A 248 7.00 10.46 -1.23
N PRO A 249 7.90 11.30 -1.79
CA PRO A 249 9.30 11.36 -1.33
C PRO A 249 9.45 11.82 0.11
N THR A 250 8.77 12.90 0.52
CA THR A 250 8.87 13.42 1.90
C THR A 250 8.30 12.42 2.92
N HIS A 251 7.20 11.74 2.59
CA HIS A 251 6.64 10.67 3.42
C HIS A 251 7.60 9.49 3.55
N THR A 252 8.25 9.10 2.44
CA THR A 252 9.26 8.03 2.43
C THR A 252 10.43 8.36 3.35
N GLN A 253 10.97 9.58 3.26
CA GLN A 253 12.04 10.04 4.15
C GLN A 253 11.61 10.02 5.62
N ALA A 254 10.44 10.57 5.95
CA ALA A 254 9.91 10.58 7.32
C ALA A 254 9.75 9.16 7.86
N MET A 255 9.18 8.25 7.07
CA MET A 255 9.02 6.84 7.42
C MET A 255 10.35 6.11 7.66
N GLN A 256 11.38 6.39 6.84
CA GLN A 256 12.72 5.83 7.06
C GLN A 256 13.30 6.29 8.40
N THR A 257 13.24 7.59 8.71
CA THR A 257 13.71 8.16 9.98
C THR A 257 12.94 7.62 11.18
N LEU A 258 11.61 7.52 11.08
CA LEU A 258 10.79 7.01 12.18
C LEU A 258 11.00 5.50 12.38
N SER A 259 11.27 4.75 11.31
CA SER A 259 11.54 3.31 11.40
C SER A 259 12.87 2.99 12.09
N THR A 260 13.88 3.86 11.98
CA THR A 260 15.13 3.71 12.74
C THR A 260 14.96 4.12 14.21
N ARG A 261 14.09 5.10 14.48
CA ARG A 261 13.73 5.52 15.85
C ARG A 261 12.87 4.47 16.57
N TYR A 262 11.96 3.81 15.86
CA TYR A 262 11.00 2.86 16.41
C TYR A 262 11.17 1.48 15.75
N PRO A 263 11.96 0.56 16.36
CA PRO A 263 12.30 -0.72 15.74
C PRO A 263 11.12 -1.62 15.36
N THR A 264 10.00 -1.49 16.07
CA THR A 264 8.77 -2.26 15.84
C THR A 264 7.79 -1.59 14.87
N LEU A 265 8.09 -0.38 14.37
CA LEU A 265 7.21 0.36 13.47
C LEU A 265 7.03 -0.38 12.14
N SER A 266 8.14 -0.67 11.45
CA SER A 266 8.12 -1.40 10.17
C SER A 266 7.32 -2.72 10.25
N PRO A 267 7.62 -3.67 11.16
CA PRO A 267 6.85 -4.90 11.24
C PRO A 267 5.38 -4.68 11.62
N THR A 268 5.06 -3.65 12.43
CA THR A 268 3.66 -3.30 12.74
C THR A 268 2.92 -2.78 11.52
N VAL A 269 3.50 -1.86 10.76
CA VAL A 269 2.94 -1.34 9.51
C VAL A 269 2.64 -2.47 8.55
N ARG A 270 3.59 -3.39 8.37
CA ARG A 270 3.46 -4.54 7.48
C ARG A 270 2.32 -5.48 7.92
N LEU A 271 2.17 -5.71 9.23
CA LEU A 271 1.08 -6.52 9.75
C LEU A 271 -0.29 -5.83 9.58
N VAL A 272 -0.36 -4.51 9.80
CA VAL A 272 -1.60 -3.75 9.58
C VAL A 272 -1.97 -3.73 8.10
N LYS A 273 -1.03 -3.49 7.18
CA LYS A 273 -1.29 -3.62 5.73
C LYS A 273 -1.76 -5.01 5.36
N LYS A 274 -1.13 -6.06 5.92
CA LYS A 274 -1.60 -7.44 5.73
C LYS A 274 -3.02 -7.65 6.24
N TRP A 275 -3.40 -7.03 7.36
CA TRP A 275 -4.76 -7.07 7.88
C TRP A 275 -5.74 -6.37 6.92
N PHE A 276 -5.43 -5.17 6.43
CA PHE A 276 -6.24 -4.49 5.40
C PHE A 276 -6.40 -5.35 4.14
N ALA A 277 -5.33 -5.96 3.65
CA ALA A 277 -5.35 -6.86 2.50
C ALA A 277 -6.20 -8.12 2.75
N SER A 278 -6.05 -8.75 3.91
CA SER A 278 -6.82 -9.96 4.27
C SER A 278 -8.32 -9.68 4.37
N HIS A 279 -8.68 -8.45 4.74
CA HIS A 279 -10.06 -7.93 4.76
C HIS A 279 -10.52 -7.29 3.44
N LEU A 280 -9.76 -7.45 2.35
CA LEU A 280 -10.05 -6.92 1.01
C LEU A 280 -10.22 -5.39 0.97
N LEU A 281 -9.60 -4.68 1.90
CA LEU A 281 -9.67 -3.22 1.99
C LEU A 281 -8.49 -2.53 1.29
N ALA A 282 -7.36 -3.22 1.10
CA ALA A 282 -6.10 -2.60 0.63
C ALA A 282 -6.25 -1.80 -0.68
N SER A 283 -7.06 -2.26 -1.63
CA SER A 283 -7.32 -1.55 -2.90
C SER A 283 -7.99 -0.17 -2.74
N HIS A 284 -8.59 0.12 -1.58
CA HIS A 284 -9.28 1.38 -1.30
C HIS A 284 -8.49 2.32 -0.37
N PHE A 285 -7.42 1.83 0.24
CA PHE A 285 -6.61 2.59 1.19
C PHE A 285 -5.16 2.62 0.70
N PRO A 286 -4.68 3.77 0.19
CA PRO A 286 -3.30 3.88 -0.24
C PRO A 286 -2.32 3.55 0.89
N ASP A 287 -1.18 2.98 0.53
CA ASP A 287 -0.13 2.59 1.47
C ASP A 287 0.25 3.68 2.49
N PRO A 288 0.51 4.95 2.07
CA PRO A 288 0.80 6.04 3.01
C PRO A 288 -0.32 6.29 4.03
N LEU A 289 -1.59 6.10 3.65
CA LEU A 289 -2.73 6.29 4.53
C LEU A 289 -2.73 5.24 5.67
N ILE A 290 -2.49 3.97 5.32
CA ILE A 290 -2.38 2.88 6.31
C ILE A 290 -1.16 3.12 7.21
N GLU A 291 -0.05 3.56 6.65
CA GLU A 291 1.16 3.92 7.39
C GLU A 291 0.89 5.03 8.41
N LEU A 292 0.12 6.07 8.06
CA LEU A 292 -0.27 7.15 8.96
C LEU A 292 -1.16 6.68 10.12
N PHE A 293 -2.06 5.73 9.91
CA PHE A 293 -2.84 5.12 10.98
C PHE A 293 -1.96 4.45 12.04
N VAL A 294 -0.90 3.78 11.59
CA VAL A 294 0.06 3.14 12.49
C VAL A 294 0.95 4.17 13.15
N LEU A 295 1.48 5.14 12.40
CA LEU A 295 2.33 6.20 12.95
C LEU A 295 1.66 6.93 14.12
N ARG A 296 0.35 7.19 14.03
CA ARG A 296 -0.43 7.81 15.10
C ARG A 296 -0.24 7.15 16.47
N VAL A 297 -0.12 5.82 16.52
CA VAL A 297 0.04 5.10 17.81
C VAL A 297 1.48 5.09 18.33
N PHE A 298 2.46 5.39 17.48
CA PHE A 298 3.88 5.49 17.86
C PHE A 298 4.26 6.92 18.26
N VAL A 299 3.86 7.92 17.49
CA VAL A 299 4.28 9.32 17.70
C VAL A 299 3.42 10.05 18.73
N GLN A 300 2.18 9.62 18.91
CA GLN A 300 1.24 10.20 19.88
C GLN A 300 0.66 9.08 20.79
N PRO A 301 1.48 8.37 21.58
CA PRO A 301 1.08 7.11 22.22
C PRO A 301 0.11 7.28 23.41
N TYR A 302 -0.07 8.51 23.92
CA TYR A 302 -0.96 8.80 25.06
C TYR A 302 -2.37 8.20 24.86
N PRO A 303 -2.96 7.55 25.89
CA PRO A 303 -2.52 7.46 27.28
C PRO A 303 -1.49 6.35 27.58
N TRP A 304 -0.99 5.66 26.57
CA TRP A 304 -0.03 4.57 26.74
C TRP A 304 1.42 4.99 26.46
N SER A 305 2.36 4.07 26.72
CA SER A 305 3.76 4.15 26.29
C SER A 305 3.91 3.93 24.78
N VAL A 306 5.06 4.26 24.19
CA VAL A 306 5.35 3.88 22.80
C VAL A 306 5.31 2.34 22.65
N PRO A 307 4.71 1.79 21.58
CA PRO A 307 4.68 0.34 21.36
C PRO A 307 6.10 -0.27 21.25
N SER A 308 6.40 -1.24 22.10
CA SER A 308 7.68 -1.98 22.10
C SER A 308 7.59 -3.39 21.49
N SER A 309 6.40 -3.80 21.03
CA SER A 309 6.17 -5.08 20.36
C SER A 309 5.22 -4.91 19.16
N VAL A 310 5.29 -5.84 18.21
CA VAL A 310 4.39 -5.87 17.04
C VAL A 310 2.94 -6.05 17.46
N MET A 311 2.68 -6.93 18.44
CA MET A 311 1.34 -7.13 19.00
C MET A 311 0.77 -5.82 19.55
N THR A 312 1.54 -5.12 20.40
CA THR A 312 1.09 -3.86 21.02
C THR A 312 0.79 -2.79 19.95
N GLY A 313 1.67 -2.64 18.96
CA GLY A 313 1.47 -1.67 17.87
C GLY A 313 0.24 -2.00 17.03
N PHE A 314 0.06 -3.28 16.69
CA PHE A 314 -1.06 -3.77 15.88
C PHE A 314 -2.40 -3.59 16.61
N LEU A 315 -2.50 -4.11 17.84
CA LEU A 315 -3.74 -4.04 18.63
C LEU A 315 -4.13 -2.61 18.97
N ARG A 316 -3.16 -1.72 19.24
CA ARG A 316 -3.46 -0.29 19.48
C ARG A 316 -3.90 0.43 18.21
N THR A 317 -3.37 0.06 17.05
CA THR A 317 -3.87 0.59 15.77
C THR A 317 -5.33 0.19 15.56
N LEU A 318 -5.66 -1.09 15.76
CA LEU A 318 -7.06 -1.55 15.66
C LEU A 318 -7.96 -0.88 16.69
N PHE A 319 -7.49 -0.74 17.93
CA PHE A 319 -8.22 -0.03 18.98
C PHE A 319 -8.51 1.42 18.60
N PHE A 320 -7.53 2.13 18.03
CA PHE A 320 -7.70 3.49 17.52
C PHE A 320 -8.76 3.51 16.39
N LEU A 321 -8.61 2.68 15.36
CA LEU A 321 -9.55 2.62 14.23
C LEU A 321 -10.98 2.25 14.64
N SER A 322 -11.14 1.45 15.70
CA SER A 322 -12.45 1.05 16.23
C SER A 322 -13.23 2.22 16.86
N ARG A 323 -12.51 3.23 17.35
CA ARG A 323 -13.05 4.38 18.12
C ARG A 323 -13.02 5.69 17.38
N TRP A 324 -12.18 5.82 16.36
CA TRP A 324 -12.06 7.05 15.60
C TRP A 324 -13.36 7.35 14.83
N ASP A 325 -14.04 8.44 15.21
CA ASP A 325 -15.16 8.98 14.43
C ASP A 325 -14.64 9.97 13.39
N TRP A 326 -14.21 9.43 12.25
CA TRP A 326 -13.71 10.20 11.11
C TRP A 326 -14.72 11.21 10.53
N ARG A 327 -16.00 11.18 10.94
CA ARG A 327 -16.99 12.18 10.54
C ARG A 327 -16.74 13.51 11.24
N GLY A 328 -16.54 13.46 12.56
CA GLY A 328 -16.38 14.62 13.43
C GLY A 328 -14.92 15.04 13.64
N ASP A 329 -13.98 14.09 13.59
CA ASP A 329 -12.60 14.35 13.98
C ASP A 329 -11.60 14.05 12.85
N PRO A 330 -10.69 14.99 12.50
CA PRO A 330 -9.58 14.71 11.60
C PRO A 330 -8.53 13.84 12.29
N LEU A 331 -7.78 13.06 11.50
CA LEU A 331 -6.53 12.46 11.97
C LEU A 331 -5.37 13.41 11.63
N ILE A 332 -4.70 13.94 12.65
CA ILE A 332 -3.52 14.79 12.50
C ILE A 332 -2.31 14.08 13.13
N VAL A 333 -1.34 13.68 12.32
CA VAL A 333 -0.15 12.93 12.74
C VAL A 333 1.07 13.84 12.78
N ASP A 334 1.66 14.01 13.96
CA ASP A 334 2.93 14.73 14.12
C ASP A 334 4.12 13.80 13.84
N MET A 335 4.69 13.85 12.63
CA MET A 335 5.83 13.00 12.28
C MET A 335 7.17 13.59 12.72
N SER A 336 7.29 14.90 12.95
CA SER A 336 8.52 15.52 13.48
C SER A 336 8.56 15.55 15.00
N GLY A 337 7.40 15.65 15.65
CA GLY A 337 7.28 15.93 17.08
C GLY A 337 7.39 17.44 17.40
N GLU A 338 7.28 18.29 16.38
CA GLU A 338 7.50 19.75 16.47
C GLU A 338 6.31 20.55 15.94
N MET A 339 5.16 19.91 15.70
CA MET A 339 4.00 20.60 15.14
C MET A 339 3.48 21.66 16.11
N THR A 340 3.36 22.89 15.61
CA THR A 340 2.92 24.05 16.39
C THR A 340 1.40 24.09 16.54
N ALA A 341 0.92 24.80 17.57
CA ALA A 341 -0.52 25.03 17.76
C ALA A 341 -1.16 25.80 16.57
N ALA A 342 -0.39 26.66 15.91
CA ALA A 342 -0.85 27.42 14.74
C ALA A 342 -1.08 26.49 13.52
N GLU A 343 -0.17 25.55 13.28
CA GLU A 343 -0.32 24.56 12.22
C GLU A 343 -1.51 23.63 12.49
N LEU A 344 -1.66 23.15 13.73
CA LEU A 344 -2.80 22.33 14.13
C LEU A 344 -4.14 23.06 13.92
N SER A 345 -4.21 24.35 14.29
CA SER A 345 -5.38 25.19 14.07
C SER A 345 -5.70 25.38 12.59
N ALA A 346 -4.68 25.61 11.76
CA ALA A 346 -4.85 25.75 10.31
C ALA A 346 -5.37 24.46 9.66
N ILE A 347 -4.84 23.30 10.06
CA ILE A 347 -5.31 21.99 9.58
C ILE A 347 -6.76 21.75 10.01
N THR A 348 -7.10 22.07 11.26
CA THR A 348 -8.47 21.91 11.80
C THR A 348 -9.46 22.80 11.04
N THR A 349 -9.09 24.05 10.77
CA THR A 349 -9.90 24.99 9.97
C THR A 349 -10.15 24.44 8.56
N ARG A 350 -9.13 23.82 7.94
CA ARG A 350 -9.27 23.18 6.61
C ARG A 350 -10.20 21.98 6.67
N PHE A 351 -10.12 21.15 7.71
CA PHE A 351 -11.05 20.04 7.92
C PHE A 351 -12.50 20.52 8.03
N GLU A 352 -12.77 21.54 8.84
CA GLU A 352 -14.11 22.11 9.00
C GLU A 352 -14.64 22.69 7.68
N ALA A 353 -13.78 23.32 6.88
CA ALA A 353 -14.15 23.81 5.55
C ALA A 353 -14.57 22.65 4.63
N TRP A 354 -13.83 21.54 4.62
CA TRP A 354 -14.20 20.34 3.87
C TRP A 354 -15.52 19.74 4.35
N ARG A 355 -15.75 19.66 5.66
CA ARG A 355 -17.02 19.16 6.22
C ARG A 355 -18.21 20.04 5.88
N ARG A 356 -18.00 21.35 5.67
CA ARG A 356 -19.03 22.29 5.19
C ARG A 356 -19.31 22.12 3.69
N ILE A 357 -18.29 21.86 2.88
CA ILE A 357 -18.40 21.68 1.42
C ILE A 357 -18.99 20.31 1.07
N ASP A 358 -18.59 19.27 1.79
CA ASP A 358 -19.02 17.87 1.58
C ASP A 358 -19.64 17.29 2.87
N PRO A 359 -20.83 17.76 3.30
CA PRO A 359 -21.48 17.27 4.51
C PRO A 359 -21.97 15.81 4.37
N ALA A 360 -22.22 15.36 3.14
CA ALA A 360 -22.65 13.99 2.85
C ALA A 360 -21.50 12.97 2.93
N LEU A 361 -20.25 13.43 2.82
CA LEU A 361 -19.03 12.63 2.74
C LEU A 361 -19.00 11.77 1.48
N ASN A 362 -19.26 12.42 0.34
CA ASN A 362 -19.25 11.78 -0.98
C ASN A 362 -17.85 11.72 -1.58
N ARG A 363 -17.00 12.72 -1.28
CA ARG A 363 -15.67 12.88 -1.88
C ARG A 363 -14.56 12.67 -0.85
N VAL A 364 -14.59 13.40 0.26
CA VAL A 364 -13.53 13.36 1.30
C VAL A 364 -14.08 12.73 2.57
N VAL A 365 -14.07 11.39 2.60
CA VAL A 365 -14.55 10.61 3.74
C VAL A 365 -13.58 10.72 4.91
N LEU A 366 -12.31 10.43 4.64
CA LEU A 366 -11.25 10.49 5.64
C LEU A 366 -10.42 11.76 5.43
N PHE A 367 -10.18 12.50 6.51
CA PHE A 367 -9.26 13.63 6.50
C PHE A 367 -8.05 13.27 7.35
N VAL A 368 -6.90 13.10 6.70
CA VAL A 368 -5.67 12.64 7.35
C VAL A 368 -4.52 13.55 6.96
N ALA A 369 -4.12 14.39 7.91
CA ALA A 369 -3.07 15.40 7.75
C ALA A 369 -1.84 15.08 8.59
N SER A 370 -0.74 15.75 8.26
CA SER A 370 0.49 15.70 9.04
C SER A 370 1.27 17.02 8.90
N ASN A 371 2.35 17.16 9.66
CA ASN A 371 3.26 18.31 9.54
C ASN A 371 3.92 18.41 8.14
N ILE A 372 4.07 17.31 7.40
CA ILE A 372 4.61 17.32 6.03
C ILE A 372 3.53 17.39 4.94
N ASP A 373 2.27 17.15 5.32
CA ASP A 373 1.10 17.22 4.45
C ASP A 373 -0.10 17.85 5.18
N PRO A 374 -0.18 19.19 5.22
CA PRO A 374 -1.27 19.88 5.90
C PRO A 374 -2.57 19.88 5.10
N ASP A 375 -2.56 19.42 3.85
CA ASP A 375 -3.74 19.44 2.96
C ASP A 375 -4.81 18.45 3.43
N GLY A 376 -4.38 17.30 3.99
CA GLY A 376 -5.26 16.32 4.64
C GLY A 376 -6.05 15.42 3.68
N THR A 377 -5.99 15.68 2.38
CA THR A 377 -6.75 14.99 1.34
C THR A 377 -5.87 14.31 0.28
N THR A 378 -4.55 14.43 0.37
CA THR A 378 -3.61 13.88 -0.63
C THR A 378 -3.82 12.40 -0.90
N TRP A 379 -4.07 11.61 0.15
CA TRP A 379 -4.24 10.16 0.07
C TRP A 379 -5.70 9.72 0.16
N THR A 380 -6.64 10.65 0.24
CA THR A 380 -8.05 10.36 0.58
C THR A 380 -9.07 11.04 -0.34
N ASP A 381 -8.62 11.72 -1.40
CA ASP A 381 -9.53 12.31 -2.37
C ASP A 381 -10.23 11.20 -3.19
N ASN A 382 -11.57 11.24 -3.22
CA ASN A 382 -12.46 10.25 -3.84
C ASN A 382 -12.42 8.81 -3.30
N LYS A 383 -11.45 8.46 -2.44
CA LYS A 383 -11.31 7.12 -1.84
C LYS A 383 -10.81 7.23 -0.40
N PRO A 384 -11.25 6.37 0.53
CA PRO A 384 -12.25 5.32 0.36
C PRO A 384 -13.68 5.90 0.30
N ALA A 385 -14.61 5.14 -0.29
CA ALA A 385 -16.03 5.46 -0.18
C ALA A 385 -16.52 5.30 1.27
N LYS A 386 -17.61 5.99 1.61
CA LYS A 386 -18.18 6.01 2.98
C LYS A 386 -18.46 4.61 3.54
N VAL A 387 -18.98 3.72 2.70
CA VAL A 387 -19.27 2.31 3.06
C VAL A 387 -18.01 1.51 3.37
N VAL A 388 -16.91 1.80 2.66
CA VAL A 388 -15.62 1.15 2.85
C VAL A 388 -14.96 1.61 4.14
N ALA A 389 -15.00 2.92 4.43
CA ALA A 389 -14.54 3.46 5.71
C ALA A 389 -15.36 2.92 6.89
N ALA A 390 -16.68 2.81 6.75
CA ALA A 390 -17.53 2.20 7.76
C ALA A 390 -17.20 0.71 7.98
N ARG A 391 -16.92 -0.05 6.92
CA ARG A 391 -16.48 -1.45 6.99
C ARG A 391 -15.14 -1.58 7.73
N MET A 392 -14.16 -0.71 7.47
CA MET A 392 -12.90 -0.65 8.22
C MET A 392 -13.16 -0.48 9.73
N THR A 393 -13.98 0.50 10.12
CA THR A 393 -14.32 0.74 11.54
C THR A 393 -15.05 -0.47 12.15
N ALA A 394 -15.99 -1.08 11.43
CA ALA A 394 -16.75 -2.25 11.91
C ALA A 394 -15.84 -3.48 12.13
N LEU A 395 -14.94 -3.76 11.19
CA LEU A 395 -13.97 -4.85 11.32
C LEU A 395 -12.98 -4.60 12.47
N ALA A 396 -12.52 -3.35 12.64
CA ALA A 396 -11.67 -2.98 13.77
C ALA A 396 -12.39 -3.17 15.12
N ARG A 397 -13.68 -2.83 15.21
CA ARG A 397 -14.52 -3.09 16.39
C ARG A 397 -14.69 -4.57 16.66
N ALA A 398 -14.98 -5.37 15.63
CA ALA A 398 -15.10 -6.82 15.75
C ALA A 398 -13.79 -7.45 16.24
N ALA A 399 -12.64 -7.04 15.69
CA ALA A 399 -11.33 -7.50 16.15
C ALA A 399 -11.05 -7.13 17.62
N CYS A 400 -11.40 -5.92 18.04
CA CYS A 400 -11.28 -5.51 19.45
C CYS A 400 -12.19 -6.33 20.38
N GLN A 401 -13.41 -6.67 19.92
CA GLN A 401 -14.32 -7.52 20.67
C GLN A 401 -13.74 -8.92 20.84
N THR A 402 -13.24 -9.54 19.76
CA THR A 402 -12.55 -10.85 19.81
C THR A 402 -11.38 -10.84 20.79
N VAL A 403 -10.57 -9.77 20.80
CA VAL A 403 -9.45 -9.63 21.74
C VAL A 403 -9.94 -9.50 23.19
N ASN A 404 -11.03 -8.78 23.44
CA ASN A 404 -11.62 -8.68 24.77
C ASN A 404 -12.18 -10.02 25.26
N ASP A 405 -12.84 -10.78 24.38
CA ASP A 405 -13.48 -12.05 24.73
C ASP A 405 -12.46 -13.18 24.93
N GLN A 406 -11.39 -13.22 24.11
CA GLN A 406 -10.36 -14.27 24.18
C GLN A 406 -9.16 -13.92 25.07
N GLY A 407 -8.96 -12.63 25.39
CA GLY A 407 -7.86 -12.15 26.24
C GLY A 407 -6.48 -12.59 25.74
N LEU A 408 -5.71 -13.22 26.62
CA LEU A 408 -4.35 -13.70 26.32
C LEU A 408 -4.32 -14.90 25.35
N HIS A 409 -5.47 -15.57 25.15
CA HIS A 409 -5.59 -16.72 24.27
C HIS A 409 -6.02 -16.33 22.85
N VAL A 410 -5.96 -15.03 22.51
CA VAL A 410 -6.37 -14.55 21.20
C VAL A 410 -5.60 -15.24 20.07
N ASP A 411 -6.35 -15.81 19.12
CA ASP A 411 -5.76 -16.32 17.89
C ASP A 411 -5.44 -15.15 16.96
N ALA A 412 -4.15 -14.82 16.88
CA ALA A 412 -3.66 -13.74 16.05
C ALA A 412 -3.98 -13.96 14.55
N ALA A 413 -3.98 -15.21 14.07
CA ALA A 413 -4.30 -15.51 12.68
C ALA A 413 -5.79 -15.32 12.40
N GLY A 414 -6.66 -15.68 13.34
CA GLY A 414 -8.10 -15.47 13.29
C GLY A 414 -8.50 -14.01 13.05
N LEU A 415 -7.72 -13.04 13.56
CA LEU A 415 -7.97 -11.60 13.35
C LEU A 415 -7.79 -11.15 11.89
N LEU A 416 -7.11 -11.94 11.06
CA LEU A 416 -6.90 -11.68 9.63
C LEU A 416 -7.95 -12.39 8.76
N ILE A 417 -8.89 -13.15 9.32
CA ILE A 417 -9.92 -13.84 8.55
C ILE A 417 -11.10 -12.91 8.31
N SER A 418 -11.48 -12.76 7.04
CA SER A 418 -12.58 -11.88 6.64
C SER A 418 -13.78 -12.68 6.10
N PRO A 419 -15.00 -12.44 6.62
CA PRO A 419 -16.21 -13.07 6.12
C PRO A 419 -16.56 -12.55 4.72
N LEU A 420 -16.94 -13.47 3.82
CA LEU A 420 -17.29 -13.15 2.44
C LEU A 420 -18.80 -13.02 2.20
N ALA A 421 -19.62 -13.42 3.17
CA ALA A 421 -21.09 -13.43 3.06
C ALA A 421 -21.73 -12.02 2.98
N ASP A 422 -20.98 -10.98 3.33
CA ASP A 422 -21.45 -9.59 3.28
C ASP A 422 -21.31 -8.93 1.90
N TYR A 423 -20.73 -9.64 0.93
CA TYR A 423 -20.61 -9.18 -0.46
C TYR A 423 -21.74 -9.76 -1.30
N ASP A 424 -22.19 -9.04 -2.32
CA ASP A 424 -23.27 -9.49 -3.19
C ASP A 424 -22.82 -10.67 -4.06
N PHE A 425 -21.55 -10.64 -4.49
CA PHE A 425 -20.90 -11.73 -5.21
C PHE A 425 -19.40 -11.82 -4.89
N VAL A 426 -18.81 -12.99 -5.17
CA VAL A 426 -17.39 -13.29 -4.99
C VAL A 426 -16.88 -14.04 -6.22
N ILE A 427 -15.87 -13.49 -6.88
CA ILE A 427 -15.13 -14.13 -7.97
C ILE A 427 -13.92 -14.83 -7.36
N HIS A 428 -13.86 -16.15 -7.52
CA HIS A 428 -12.72 -16.95 -7.08
C HIS A 428 -11.70 -17.06 -8.21
N LEU A 429 -10.46 -16.67 -7.92
CA LEU A 429 -9.36 -16.69 -8.87
C LEU A 429 -8.61 -18.01 -8.80
N THR A 430 -8.12 -18.48 -9.95
CA THR A 430 -7.22 -19.63 -10.02
C THR A 430 -5.88 -19.25 -9.37
N PRO A 431 -5.39 -20.01 -8.37
CA PRO A 431 -4.22 -19.61 -7.59
C PRO A 431 -2.95 -19.31 -8.41
N SER A 432 -2.77 -19.96 -9.58
CA SER A 432 -1.61 -19.75 -10.46
C SER A 432 -1.43 -18.30 -10.94
N PHE A 433 -2.50 -17.50 -10.95
CA PHE A 433 -2.49 -16.10 -11.35
C PHE A 433 -2.30 -15.13 -10.17
N THR A 434 -2.24 -15.64 -8.93
CA THR A 434 -2.07 -14.84 -7.72
C THR A 434 -0.61 -14.86 -7.25
N GLY A 435 -0.17 -13.79 -6.58
CA GLY A 435 1.19 -13.72 -6.02
C GLY A 435 1.51 -14.90 -5.10
N ARG A 436 0.54 -15.36 -4.29
CA ARG A 436 0.70 -16.56 -3.45
C ARG A 436 0.89 -17.85 -4.23
N GLY A 437 0.12 -18.08 -5.31
CA GLY A 437 0.25 -19.31 -6.08
C GLY A 437 1.51 -19.35 -6.94
N GLN A 438 1.95 -18.22 -7.47
CA GLN A 438 3.25 -18.10 -8.13
C GLN A 438 4.40 -18.47 -7.17
N ARG A 439 4.36 -17.98 -5.92
CA ARG A 439 5.36 -18.36 -4.89
C ARG A 439 5.29 -19.83 -4.47
N LYS A 440 4.09 -20.42 -4.40
CA LYS A 440 3.96 -21.85 -4.07
C LYS A 440 4.55 -22.70 -5.20
N LYS A 441 4.40 -22.28 -6.46
CA LYS A 441 5.07 -22.90 -7.61
C LYS A 441 6.59 -22.82 -7.45
N GLU A 442 7.13 -21.63 -7.13
CA GLU A 442 8.58 -21.44 -6.88
C GLU A 442 9.13 -22.33 -5.76
N LYS A 443 8.38 -22.55 -4.67
CA LYS A 443 8.80 -23.42 -3.56
C LYS A 443 8.73 -24.92 -3.86
N ASN A 444 7.87 -25.35 -4.79
CA ASN A 444 7.61 -26.77 -5.06
C ASN A 444 8.41 -27.33 -6.25
N THR A 445 9.17 -26.49 -6.96
CA THR A 445 9.89 -26.84 -8.20
C THR A 445 11.31 -27.36 -7.98
N ASP A 446 11.52 -28.17 -6.94
CA ASP A 446 12.85 -28.62 -6.52
C ASP A 446 13.54 -29.64 -7.46
N VAL A 447 12.97 -30.03 -8.62
CA VAL A 447 13.54 -31.15 -9.40
C VAL A 447 13.53 -31.05 -10.95
N LYS A 448 12.82 -30.13 -11.62
CA LYS A 448 12.70 -30.21 -13.10
C LYS A 448 13.05 -28.90 -13.82
N PHE A 449 14.25 -28.90 -14.41
CA PHE A 449 14.82 -27.98 -15.40
C PHE A 449 15.27 -26.58 -14.94
N LYS A 450 16.43 -26.53 -14.25
CA LYS A 450 17.12 -25.27 -13.87
C LYS A 450 17.35 -24.29 -15.04
N ASN A 451 17.51 -24.78 -16.27
CA ASN A 451 17.80 -23.93 -17.44
C ASN A 451 16.57 -23.16 -17.96
N LEU A 452 15.37 -23.76 -17.94
CA LEU A 452 14.12 -23.06 -18.26
C LEU A 452 13.75 -22.07 -17.15
N GLN A 453 13.98 -22.46 -15.89
CA GLN A 453 13.78 -21.58 -14.74
C GLN A 453 14.64 -20.32 -14.83
N MET A 454 15.91 -20.43 -15.25
CA MET A 454 16.78 -19.27 -15.41
C MET A 454 16.32 -18.37 -16.57
N SER A 455 15.74 -18.94 -17.63
CA SER A 455 15.21 -18.17 -18.77
C SER A 455 13.89 -17.45 -18.45
N GLU A 456 12.95 -18.09 -17.75
CA GLU A 456 11.68 -17.46 -17.32
C GLU A 456 11.88 -16.51 -16.13
N ALA A 457 12.79 -16.83 -15.21
CA ALA A 457 13.14 -15.94 -14.08
C ALA A 457 13.92 -14.70 -14.51
N ASN A 458 14.71 -14.79 -15.58
CA ASN A 458 15.42 -13.66 -16.17
C ASN A 458 14.53 -12.82 -17.11
N ASP A 459 13.25 -13.17 -17.28
CA ASP A 459 12.37 -12.32 -18.06
C ASP A 459 11.99 -11.07 -17.26
N ALA A 460 12.77 -10.02 -17.47
CA ALA A 460 12.54 -8.70 -16.89
C ALA A 460 11.15 -8.13 -17.26
N THR A 461 10.46 -8.65 -18.30
CA THR A 461 9.10 -8.21 -18.69
C THR A 461 8.04 -8.54 -17.66
N LEU A 462 8.27 -9.52 -16.77
CA LEU A 462 7.29 -9.96 -15.77
C LEU A 462 7.35 -9.14 -14.46
N THR A 463 8.32 -8.24 -14.31
CA THR A 463 8.45 -7.43 -13.09
C THR A 463 7.33 -6.39 -13.04
N GLY A 464 6.53 -6.40 -11.97
CA GLY A 464 5.36 -5.52 -11.85
C GLY A 464 4.16 -5.94 -12.71
N TYR A 465 4.21 -7.10 -13.39
CA TYR A 465 3.06 -7.62 -14.12
C TYR A 465 2.09 -8.33 -13.16
N SER A 466 0.91 -7.75 -12.96
CA SER A 466 -0.16 -8.32 -12.14
C SER A 466 -1.42 -8.50 -12.98
N PRO A 467 -1.72 -9.73 -13.46
CA PRO A 467 -2.91 -9.98 -14.28
C PRO A 467 -4.21 -9.69 -13.53
N VAL A 468 -4.21 -9.90 -12.20
CA VAL A 468 -5.38 -9.63 -11.36
C VAL A 468 -5.65 -8.14 -11.25
N GLU A 469 -4.63 -7.31 -11.08
CA GLU A 469 -4.79 -5.85 -11.02
C GLU A 469 -5.29 -5.30 -12.37
N LEU A 470 -4.67 -5.71 -13.48
CA LEU A 470 -5.08 -5.29 -14.82
C LEU A 470 -6.54 -5.67 -15.12
N PHE A 471 -6.94 -6.88 -14.72
CA PHE A 471 -8.32 -7.34 -14.87
C PHE A 471 -9.28 -6.51 -14.02
N VAL A 472 -8.96 -6.21 -12.76
CA VAL A 472 -9.81 -5.37 -11.91
C VAL A 472 -9.87 -3.94 -12.45
N GLU A 473 -8.78 -3.38 -12.97
CA GLU A 473 -8.76 -2.06 -13.61
C GLU A 473 -9.70 -1.99 -14.80
N GLU A 474 -9.66 -2.98 -15.69
CA GLU A 474 -10.58 -3.09 -16.83
C GLU A 474 -12.04 -3.22 -16.36
N MET A 475 -12.32 -4.03 -15.34
CA MET A 475 -13.67 -4.15 -14.78
C MET A 475 -14.17 -2.85 -14.14
N MET A 476 -13.30 -2.12 -13.45
CA MET A 476 -13.66 -0.83 -12.83
C MET A 476 -13.83 0.26 -13.88
N GLU A 477 -13.13 0.18 -15.01
CA GLU A 477 -13.38 1.06 -16.15
C GLU A 477 -14.75 0.79 -16.79
N LEU A 478 -15.10 -0.49 -17.01
CA LEU A 478 -16.35 -0.87 -17.66
C LEU A 478 -17.57 -0.71 -16.73
N TYR A 479 -17.46 -1.09 -15.46
CA TYR A 479 -18.59 -1.21 -14.54
C TYR A 479 -18.46 -0.42 -13.24
N GLY A 480 -17.45 0.45 -13.09
CA GLY A 480 -17.19 1.17 -11.83
C GLY A 480 -18.32 2.11 -11.36
N GLN A 481 -19.27 2.47 -12.22
CA GLN A 481 -20.48 3.19 -11.82
C GLN A 481 -21.53 2.28 -11.18
N ALA A 482 -21.55 1.02 -11.59
CA ALA A 482 -22.54 0.03 -11.18
C ALA A 482 -22.15 -0.72 -9.90
N MET A 483 -20.86 -0.81 -9.59
CA MET A 483 -20.36 -1.62 -8.47
C MET A 483 -19.08 -1.09 -7.85
N VAL A 484 -18.73 -1.66 -6.70
CA VAL A 484 -17.44 -1.49 -6.05
C VAL A 484 -16.80 -2.86 -5.87
N LEU A 485 -15.55 -3.01 -6.32
CA LEU A 485 -14.77 -4.24 -6.20
C LEU A 485 -13.72 -4.14 -5.09
N PHE A 486 -13.59 -5.23 -4.33
CA PHE A 486 -12.70 -5.40 -3.19
C PHE A 486 -11.77 -6.58 -3.47
N TYR A 487 -10.47 -6.37 -3.44
CA TYR A 487 -9.50 -7.42 -3.74
C TYR A 487 -8.19 -7.20 -2.99
N ASP A 488 -7.38 -8.25 -2.95
CA ASP A 488 -5.99 -8.23 -2.50
C ASP A 488 -5.12 -8.57 -3.71
N SER A 489 -4.10 -7.76 -3.98
CA SER A 489 -3.21 -7.97 -5.12
C SER A 489 -2.18 -9.06 -4.89
N HIS A 490 -1.92 -9.48 -3.65
CA HIS A 490 -0.80 -10.38 -3.34
C HIS A 490 -1.20 -11.79 -2.93
N ASP A 491 -2.00 -11.94 -1.89
CA ASP A 491 -2.11 -13.20 -1.16
C ASP A 491 -3.45 -13.92 -1.34
N ARG A 492 -4.57 -13.18 -1.46
CA ARG A 492 -5.92 -13.75 -1.55
C ARG A 492 -6.39 -13.92 -2.99
N ALA A 493 -6.86 -15.12 -3.31
CA ALA A 493 -7.35 -15.48 -4.64
C ALA A 493 -8.85 -15.18 -4.82
N VAL A 494 -9.32 -14.00 -4.39
CA VAL A 494 -10.73 -13.61 -4.51
C VAL A 494 -10.88 -12.12 -4.82
N ILE A 495 -11.88 -11.81 -5.63
CA ILE A 495 -12.39 -10.44 -5.85
C ILE A 495 -13.84 -10.45 -5.37
N ALA A 496 -14.20 -9.60 -4.42
CA ALA A 496 -15.54 -9.51 -3.89
C ALA A 496 -16.21 -8.21 -4.36
N GLY A 497 -17.51 -8.26 -4.67
CA GLY A 497 -18.23 -7.13 -5.26
C GLY A 497 -19.47 -6.71 -4.47
N LEU A 498 -19.78 -5.41 -4.53
CA LEU A 498 -21.03 -4.83 -4.05
C LEU A 498 -21.67 -4.01 -5.17
N TRP A 499 -22.95 -4.23 -5.42
CA TRP A 499 -23.74 -3.42 -6.34
C TRP A 499 -24.01 -2.04 -5.72
N SER A 500 -23.84 -0.99 -6.52
CA SER A 500 -24.14 0.37 -6.11
C SER A 500 -25.65 0.53 -5.92
N PRO A 501 -26.13 1.14 -4.82
CA PRO A 501 -27.55 1.44 -4.64
C PRO A 501 -28.15 2.30 -5.76
N HIS A 502 -27.31 3.03 -6.51
CA HIS A 502 -27.70 3.83 -7.67
C HIS A 502 -28.12 2.99 -8.90
N THR A 503 -27.93 1.67 -8.84
CA THR A 503 -28.37 0.70 -9.87
C THR A 503 -29.75 0.10 -9.58
N ALA A 504 -30.45 0.61 -8.55
CA ALA A 504 -31.83 0.23 -8.28
C ALA A 504 -32.74 0.54 -9.48
N ARG A 505 -33.88 -0.17 -9.55
CA ARG A 505 -34.87 -0.04 -10.63
C ARG A 505 -35.18 1.42 -10.95
N ARG A 506 -35.22 1.73 -12.25
CA ARG A 506 -35.59 3.05 -12.74
C ARG A 506 -36.10 3.01 -14.17
N ALA A 507 -36.78 4.08 -14.56
CA ALA A 507 -37.12 4.34 -15.95
C ALA A 507 -35.88 4.30 -16.84
N TRP A 508 -36.01 3.68 -18.01
CA TRP A 508 -34.94 3.57 -18.98
C TRP A 508 -34.45 4.95 -19.45
N LYS A 509 -33.13 5.09 -19.60
CA LYS A 509 -32.48 6.28 -20.17
C LYS A 509 -31.33 5.85 -21.07
N VAL A 510 -31.09 6.61 -22.14
CA VAL A 510 -29.99 6.37 -23.08
C VAL A 510 -28.61 6.43 -22.40
N ASN A 511 -28.47 7.26 -21.37
CA ASN A 511 -27.20 7.48 -20.67
C ASN A 511 -26.95 6.53 -19.48
N LEU A 512 -27.64 5.38 -19.43
CA LEU A 512 -27.32 4.33 -18.46
C LEU A 512 -25.98 3.70 -18.83
N ALA A 513 -24.97 3.91 -17.99
CA ALA A 513 -23.61 3.41 -18.21
C ALA A 513 -23.43 1.95 -17.76
N TYR A 514 -24.48 1.14 -17.78
CA TYR A 514 -24.43 -0.28 -17.37
C TYR A 514 -25.45 -1.13 -18.12
N SER A 515 -25.15 -2.43 -18.22
CA SER A 515 -26.03 -3.43 -18.81
C SER A 515 -27.35 -3.52 -18.04
N SER A 516 -28.47 -3.41 -18.74
CA SER A 516 -29.81 -3.36 -18.15
C SER A 516 -30.78 -4.27 -18.89
N THR A 517 -31.82 -4.71 -18.19
CA THR A 517 -32.87 -5.60 -18.68
C THR A 517 -34.22 -4.93 -18.48
N PRO A 518 -35.10 -4.92 -19.52
CA PRO A 518 -36.43 -4.36 -19.40
C PRO A 518 -37.28 -5.18 -18.45
N ARG A 519 -38.15 -4.52 -17.69
CA ARG A 519 -39.14 -5.17 -16.85
C ARG A 519 -40.49 -4.48 -17.04
N GLU A 520 -41.49 -5.27 -17.41
CA GLU A 520 -42.84 -4.75 -17.65
C GLU A 520 -43.47 -4.30 -16.33
N ASN A 521 -43.97 -3.06 -16.33
CA ASN A 521 -44.75 -2.52 -15.22
C ASN A 521 -46.19 -3.06 -15.33
N HIS A 522 -46.49 -4.17 -14.66
CA HIS A 522 -47.84 -4.72 -14.59
C HIS A 522 -48.84 -3.86 -13.78
N THR A 523 -48.46 -2.67 -13.32
CA THR A 523 -49.33 -1.78 -12.52
C THR A 523 -50.24 -0.87 -13.32
N ALA A 524 -50.29 -0.98 -14.66
CA ALA A 524 -51.16 -0.17 -15.52
C ALA A 524 -52.37 -0.94 -16.09
N ALA A 525 -52.69 -2.14 -15.59
CA ALA A 525 -53.79 -2.95 -16.12
C ALA A 525 -55.14 -2.77 -15.43
N ASP A 526 -55.22 -2.06 -14.28
CA ASP A 526 -56.46 -1.91 -13.51
C ASP A 526 -56.91 -0.44 -13.30
N ALA A 527 -56.57 0.45 -14.23
CA ALA A 527 -57.12 1.81 -14.24
C ALA A 527 -57.87 2.07 -15.54
N ASP A 528 -59.14 1.68 -15.57
CA ASP A 528 -60.13 2.26 -16.49
C ASP A 528 -60.12 3.79 -16.31
N GLY A 529 -59.62 4.51 -17.30
CA GLY A 529 -59.69 5.97 -17.30
C GLY A 529 -58.71 6.63 -18.25
N ASP A 530 -59.25 7.12 -19.37
CA ASP A 530 -58.62 8.00 -20.35
C ASP A 530 -57.58 8.96 -19.76
N GLY A 531 -56.31 8.73 -20.11
CA GLY A 531 -55.20 9.64 -19.91
C GLY A 531 -53.96 9.07 -20.60
N ASP A 532 -53.28 9.89 -21.41
CA ASP A 532 -52.01 9.59 -22.10
C ASP A 532 -50.90 9.20 -21.09
N GLY A 533 -50.97 7.98 -20.57
CA GLY A 533 -49.97 7.37 -19.72
C GLY A 533 -48.87 6.78 -20.60
N ASP A 534 -47.82 7.56 -20.84
CA ASP A 534 -46.57 7.07 -21.41
C ASP A 534 -46.11 5.83 -20.63
N GLY A 535 -46.28 4.65 -21.23
CA GLY A 535 -45.97 3.34 -20.65
C GLY A 535 -44.47 3.16 -20.52
N GLY A 536 -43.85 3.89 -19.59
CA GLY A 536 -42.42 3.88 -19.36
C GLY A 536 -41.92 2.49 -19.00
N ILE A 537 -40.98 1.97 -19.79
CA ILE A 537 -40.27 0.72 -19.50
C ILE A 537 -39.29 1.01 -18.37
N ASP A 538 -39.50 0.38 -17.23
CA ASP A 538 -38.51 0.31 -16.17
C ASP A 538 -37.43 -0.71 -16.52
N VAL A 539 -36.21 -0.44 -16.07
CA VAL A 539 -35.09 -1.34 -16.22
C VAL A 539 -34.46 -1.68 -14.88
N ASP A 540 -34.07 -2.95 -14.78
CA ASP A 540 -33.23 -3.47 -13.72
C ASP A 540 -31.81 -3.69 -14.28
N ILE A 541 -30.79 -3.59 -13.42
CA ILE A 541 -29.42 -3.95 -13.80
C ILE A 541 -29.33 -5.44 -14.16
N ASN A 542 -28.67 -5.74 -15.29
CA ASN A 542 -28.48 -7.10 -15.75
C ASN A 542 -27.30 -7.76 -15.03
N ARG A 543 -27.50 -8.14 -13.76
CA ARG A 543 -26.47 -8.73 -12.89
C ARG A 543 -25.86 -9.99 -13.51
N GLU A 544 -26.70 -10.85 -14.08
CA GLU A 544 -26.26 -12.12 -14.69
C GLU A 544 -25.37 -11.89 -15.91
N ALA A 545 -25.74 -10.99 -16.83
CA ALA A 545 -24.92 -10.70 -18.00
C ALA A 545 -23.60 -10.04 -17.61
N ILE A 546 -23.60 -9.11 -16.66
CA ILE A 546 -22.35 -8.48 -16.18
C ILE A 546 -21.43 -9.53 -15.59
N LEU A 547 -21.91 -10.41 -14.71
CA LEU A 547 -21.09 -11.48 -14.13
C LEU A 547 -20.60 -12.49 -15.20
N ALA A 548 -21.41 -12.79 -16.22
CA ALA A 548 -21.00 -13.63 -17.33
C ALA A 548 -19.92 -12.97 -18.21
N GLU A 549 -20.02 -11.67 -18.46
CA GLU A 549 -18.99 -10.88 -19.16
C GLU A 549 -17.68 -10.87 -18.37
N MET A 550 -17.75 -10.70 -17.05
CA MET A 550 -16.58 -10.79 -16.16
C MET A 550 -15.91 -12.16 -16.20
N ALA A 551 -16.70 -13.25 -16.14
CA ALA A 551 -16.17 -14.60 -16.28
C ALA A 551 -15.49 -14.80 -17.63
N ARG A 552 -16.09 -14.28 -18.71
CA ARG A 552 -15.54 -14.36 -20.06
C ARG A 552 -14.24 -13.57 -20.22
N LEU A 553 -14.17 -12.34 -19.68
CA LEU A 553 -12.98 -11.50 -19.71
C LEU A 553 -11.83 -12.12 -18.89
N GLY A 554 -12.16 -12.68 -17.72
CA GLY A 554 -11.15 -13.32 -16.87
C GLY A 554 -10.62 -14.65 -17.39
N GLY A 555 -11.39 -15.36 -18.24
CA GLY A 555 -10.98 -16.63 -18.83
C GLY A 555 -10.51 -17.64 -17.77
N ASP A 556 -9.36 -18.27 -18.00
CA ASP A 556 -8.77 -19.28 -17.10
C ASP A 556 -8.39 -18.73 -15.71
N MET A 557 -8.31 -17.40 -15.56
CA MET A 557 -8.05 -16.77 -14.27
C MET A 557 -9.26 -16.86 -13.33
N VAL A 558 -10.48 -16.92 -13.86
CA VAL A 558 -11.71 -17.03 -13.07
C VAL A 558 -12.09 -18.50 -12.92
N SER A 559 -11.97 -19.01 -11.71
CA SER A 559 -12.31 -20.41 -11.41
C SER A 559 -13.81 -20.63 -11.22
N ARG A 560 -14.48 -19.71 -10.52
CA ARG A 560 -15.94 -19.69 -10.31
C ARG A 560 -16.41 -18.34 -9.80
N ILE A 561 -17.70 -18.05 -9.94
CA ILE A 561 -18.37 -16.89 -9.35
C ILE A 561 -19.47 -17.38 -8.40
N GLU A 562 -19.43 -16.93 -7.15
CA GLU A 562 -20.43 -17.19 -6.11
C GLU A 562 -21.31 -15.95 -5.95
N VAL A 563 -22.63 -16.12 -5.98
CA VAL A 563 -23.61 -15.02 -5.79
C VAL A 563 -24.28 -15.24 -4.44
N ASN A 564 -24.10 -14.32 -3.50
CA ASN A 564 -24.59 -14.45 -2.13
C ASN A 564 -25.94 -13.76 -1.93
N ARG A 565 -26.18 -12.65 -2.63
CA ARG A 565 -27.40 -11.84 -2.52
C ARG A 565 -27.95 -11.60 -3.93
N SER A 566 -29.18 -12.08 -4.17
CA SER A 566 -29.85 -11.99 -5.47
C SER A 566 -30.53 -10.65 -5.70
#